data_AF-A0A6N7FTK3-F1
#
_entry.id   AF-A0A6N7FTK3-F1
#
_cell.length_a   1.000
_cell.length_b   1.000
_cell.length_c   1.000
_cell.angle_alpha   90.00
_cell.angle_beta   90.00
_cell.angle_gamma   90.00
#
_symmetry.space_group_name_H-M   'P 1'
#
loop_
_entity.id
_entity.type
_entity.pdbx_description
1 polymer ?
#
loop_
_entity_poly.entity_id
_entity_poly.type
_entity_poly.pdbx_seq_one_letter_code
_entity_poly.pdbx_strand_id
1 'polypeptide(L)' 'MLLDCDPGHDDVLALLVAARHADLVGVTTVAGNAPLEQTTRNALLVCELAGIDVPVHRGATRPVVAPPRH' A
#
# COMPACT_ATOMS: atom_id res chain seq x y z
N MET A 1 8.48 11.39 1.09
CA MET A 1 8.51 10.02 0.54
C MET A 1 7.11 9.63 0.13
N LEU A 2 6.95 9.14 -1.09
CA LEU A 2 5.74 8.46 -1.53
C LEU A 2 6.03 6.95 -1.50
N LEU A 3 5.16 6.15 -0.89
CA LEU A 3 5.31 4.69 -0.83
C LEU A 3 4.28 4.03 -1.75
N ASP A 4 4.75 3.30 -2.76
CA ASP A 4 3.91 2.45 -3.62
C ASP A 4 4.05 0.99 -3.18
N CYS A 5 2.95 0.33 -2.82
CA CYS A 5 2.98 -1.05 -2.32
C CYS A 5 1.72 -1.86 -2.63
N ASP A 6 1.78 -3.18 -2.50
CA ASP A 6 0.67 -4.12 -2.69
C ASP A 6 0.35 -4.91 -1.40
N PRO A 7 -0.10 -4.24 -0.31
CA PRO A 7 0.16 -4.71 1.04
C PRO A 7 -0.14 -6.18 1.37
N GLY A 8 0.93 -6.97 1.42
CA GLY A 8 1.08 -8.23 2.15
C GLY A 8 1.62 -8.02 3.57
N HIS A 9 2.08 -9.08 4.24
CA HIS A 9 2.59 -8.98 5.63
C HIS A 9 3.87 -8.14 5.76
N ASP A 10 4.76 -8.20 4.77
CA ASP A 10 6.03 -7.48 4.69
C ASP A 10 5.86 -5.98 4.40
N ASP A 11 4.90 -5.62 3.54
CA ASP A 11 4.58 -4.22 3.24
C ASP A 11 4.04 -3.44 4.44
N VAL A 12 3.37 -4.12 5.38
CA VAL A 12 2.92 -3.51 6.64
C VAL A 12 4.12 -2.98 7.42
N LEU A 13 5.19 -3.78 7.52
CA LEU A 13 6.42 -3.36 8.20
C LEU A 13 7.07 -2.19 7.47
N ALA A 14 7.11 -2.22 6.14
CA ALA A 14 7.66 -1.13 5.33
C ALA A 14 6.88 0.19 5.55
N LEU A 15 5.55 0.14 5.55
CA LEU A 15 4.69 1.29 5.81
C LEU A 15 4.90 1.86 7.22
N LEU A 16 4.98 1.00 8.24
CA LEU A 16 5.24 1.41 9.62
C LEU A 16 6.62 2.07 9.76
N VAL A 17 7.66 1.49 9.17
CA VAL A 17 9.02 2.06 9.20
C VAL A 17 9.05 3.40 8.47
N ALA A 18 8.44 3.49 7.28
CA ALA A 18 8.36 4.72 6.50
C ALA A 18 7.64 5.83 7.29
N ALA A 19 6.50 5.52 7.91
CA ALA A 19 5.76 6.50 8.71
C ALA A 19 6.51 7.00 9.95
N ARG A 20 7.46 6.22 10.49
CA ARG A 20 8.23 6.59 11.69
C ARG A 20 9.58 7.24 11.39
N HIS A 21 10.18 6.91 10.26
CA HIS A 21 11.57 7.28 9.97
C HIS A 21 11.76 8.08 8.68
N ALA A 22 10.71 8.26 7.89
CA ALA A 22 10.72 9.12 6.72
C ALA A 22 9.64 10.19 6.81
N ASP A 23 9.80 11.26 6.04
CA ASP A 23 8.73 12.21 5.78
C ASP A 23 7.74 11.58 4.79
N LEU A 24 6.85 10.71 5.28
CA LEU A 24 5.85 10.04 4.46
C LEU A 24 4.74 11.05 4.09
N VAL A 25 4.56 11.30 2.79
CA VAL A 25 3.59 12.29 2.30
C VAL A 25 2.37 11.65 1.62
N GLY A 26 2.40 10.33 1.42
CA GLY A 26 1.31 9.59 0.79
C GLY A 26 1.66 8.13 0.51
N VAL A 27 0.62 7.33 0.29
CA VAL A 27 0.70 5.92 -0.08
C VAL A 27 -0.10 5.68 -1.36
N THR A 28 0.46 4.94 -2.30
CA THR A 28 -0.26 4.40 -3.45
C THR A 28 -0.33 2.88 -3.34
N THR A 29 -1.45 2.30 -3.77
CA THR A 29 -1.62 0.84 -3.77
C THR A 29 -1.71 0.29 -5.18
N VAL A 30 -1.16 -0.89 -5.39
CA VAL A 30 -1.23 -1.62 -6.66
C VAL A 30 -1.74 -3.04 -6.44
N ALA A 31 -2.29 -3.66 -7.49
CA ALA A 31 -2.53 -5.09 -7.50
C ALA A 31 -1.21 -5.86 -7.62
N GLY A 32 -1.04 -6.86 -6.77
CA GLY A 32 0.14 -7.71 -6.72
C GLY A 32 -0.19 -9.00 -6.00
N ASN A 33 0.26 -9.15 -4.74
CA ASN A 33 -0.04 -10.31 -3.89
C ASN A 33 -1.53 -10.58 -3.66
N ALA A 34 -2.37 -9.57 -3.86
CA ALA A 34 -3.83 -9.66 -3.78
C ALA A 34 -4.49 -8.69 -4.78
N PRO A 35 -5.81 -8.82 -5.04
CA PRO A 35 -6.57 -7.83 -5.81
C PRO A 35 -6.45 -6.42 -5.20
N LEU A 36 -6.49 -5.38 -6.05
CA LEU A 36 -6.32 -3.98 -5.65
C LEU A 36 -7.28 -3.57 -4.51
N GLU A 37 -8.49 -4.10 -4.51
CA GLU A 37 -9.48 -3.84 -3.47
C GLU A 37 -8.99 -4.29 -2.09
N GLN A 38 -8.31 -5.44 -2.03
CA GLN A 38 -7.76 -5.98 -0.80
C GLN A 38 -6.50 -5.24 -0.39
N THR A 39 -5.57 -5.00 -1.32
CA THR A 39 -4.32 -4.26 -1.01
C THR A 39 -4.63 -2.84 -0.52
N THR A 40 -5.57 -2.14 -1.15
CA THR A 40 -6.02 -0.83 -0.68
C THR A 40 -6.70 -0.90 0.69
N ARG A 41 -7.56 -1.90 0.92
CA ARG A 41 -8.19 -2.09 2.23
C ARG A 41 -7.14 -2.33 3.32
N ASN A 42 -6.11 -3.14 3.04
CA ASN A 42 -5.04 -3.43 3.97
C ASN A 42 -4.21 -2.17 4.29
N ALA A 43 -3.85 -1.38 3.27
CA ALA A 43 -3.15 -0.10 3.48
C ALA A 43 -3.96 0.85 4.39
N LEU A 44 -5.26 1.01 4.10
CA LEU A 44 -6.16 1.84 4.92
C LEU A 44 -6.24 1.35 6.36
N LEU A 45 -6.40 0.04 6.57
CA LEU A 45 -6.45 -0.56 7.91
C LEU A 45 -5.15 -0.35 8.68
N VAL A 46 -3.99 -0.50 8.04
CA VAL A 46 -2.70 -0.24 8.70
C VAL A 46 -2.57 1.24 9.05
N CYS A 47 -2.92 2.15 8.14
CA CYS A 47 -2.90 3.58 8.43
C CYS A 47 -3.79 3.92 9.62
N GLU A 48 -5.02 3.38 9.65
CA GLU A 48 -5.96 3.58 10.76
C GLU A 48 -5.41 3.04 12.09
N LEU A 49 -4.95 1.78 12.11
CA LEU A 49 -4.44 1.13 13.31
C LEU A 49 -3.14 1.76 13.85
N ALA A 50 -2.31 2.29 12.96
CA ALA A 50 -1.02 2.89 13.31
C ALA A 50 -1.08 4.42 13.50
N GLY A 51 -2.25 5.05 13.26
CA GLY A 51 -2.42 6.51 13.35
C GLY A 51 -1.61 7.27 12.30
N ILE A 52 -1.44 6.70 11.10
CA ILE A 52 -0.73 7.32 9.98
C ILE A 52 -1.73 8.17 9.20
N ASP A 53 -1.58 9.49 9.26
CA ASP A 53 -2.46 10.46 8.59
C ASP A 53 -1.84 10.97 7.29
N VAL A 54 -1.86 10.12 6.25
CA VAL A 54 -1.41 10.47 4.90
C VAL A 54 -2.44 9.97 3.88
N PRO A 55 -2.59 10.65 2.72
CA PRO A 55 -3.52 10.20 1.70
C PRO A 55 -3.12 8.83 1.14
N VAL A 56 -4.11 7.95 0.97
CA VAL A 56 -3.97 6.65 0.31
C VAL A 56 -4.71 6.69 -1.02
N HIS A 57 -4.01 6.43 -2.12
CA HIS A 57 -4.58 6.45 -3.47
C HIS A 57 -4.53 5.07 -4.14
N ARG A 58 -5.64 4.67 -4.76
CA ARG A 58 -5.74 3.44 -5.54
C ARG A 58 -5.02 3.59 -6.87
N GLY A 59 -4.14 2.64 -7.18
CA GLY A 59 -3.37 2.56 -8.43
C GLY A 59 -3.93 1.51 -9.39
N ALA A 60 -3.03 0.78 -10.04
CA ALA A 60 -3.38 -0.14 -11.12
C ALA A 60 -3.95 -1.48 -10.62
N THR A 61 -5.01 -1.98 -11.28
CA THR A 61 -5.65 -3.27 -10.96
C THR A 61 -4.95 -4.49 -11.56
N ARG A 62 -3.98 -4.28 -12.45
CA ARG A 62 -3.25 -5.36 -13.14
C ARG A 62 -1.89 -4.88 -13.66
N PRO A 63 -0.95 -5.81 -13.95
CA PRO A 63 0.25 -5.49 -14.71
C PRO A 63 -0.08 -4.94 -16.10
N VAL A 64 0.85 -4.18 -16.69
CA VAL A 64 0.66 -3.54 -17.99
C VAL A 64 0.46 -4.57 -19.11
N VAL A 65 1.30 -5.62 -19.13
CA VAL A 65 1.38 -6.60 -20.25
C VAL A 65 0.98 -8.02 -19.83
N ALA A 66 1.18 -8.39 -18.57
CA ALA A 66 0.91 -9.74 -18.07
C ALA A 66 -0.48 -9.83 -17.40
N PRO A 67 -1.10 -11.03 -17.39
CA PRO A 67 -2.29 -11.24 -16.57
C PRO A 67 -1.94 -11.08 -15.08
N PRO A 68 -2.89 -10.64 -14.25
CA PRO A 68 -2.69 -10.57 -12.81
C PRO A 68 -2.46 -11.98 -12.24
N ARG A 69 -1.59 -12.07 -11.24
CA ARG A 69 -1.27 -13.31 -10.51
C ARG A 69 -1.47 -13.01 -9.02
N HIS A 70 -2.58 -13.47 -8.47
CA HIS A 70 -2.94 -13.40 -7.05
C HIS A 70 -3.72 -14.65 -6.68
#